data_AF-A0A9D1ZGH7-F1
#
_entry.id   AF-A0A9D1ZGH7-F1
#
_cell.length_a   1.000
_cell.length_b   1.000
_cell.length_c   1.000
_cell.angle_alpha   90.00
_cell.angle_beta   90.00
_cell.angle_gamma   90.00
#
_symmetry.space_group_name_H-M   'P 1'
#
loop_
_entity.id
_entity.type
_entity.pdbx_description
1 polymer ?
#
loop_
_entity_poly.entity_id
_entity_poly.type
_entity_poly.pdbx_seq_one_letter_code
_entity_poly.pdbx_strand_id
1 'polypeptide(L)'
;LNKTVAKIDGAAEALKQIAKSGKKVLFVATKKRAKQVVADKAASVNMPYVIERWPGGMLTNFPTIRKAVKKMATIDKLTNDGTYANLSKREILQISRQRAKLEKNLGSIADLTRLPSALFVVDVLKENIAVREANRLGIPVFGIVDTNSDPSNVDFVIPANDDATKSVEVILDACCAAMQEGLEERKAEKVDMEAAGEGNANKGKRRASKARLDKSDEEAINASKAAAFIKEDEEA
;
A
#
# COMPACT_ATOMS: atom_id res chain seq x y z
N LEU A 1 27.17 4.95 15.01
CA LEU A 1 26.32 5.95 14.32
C LEU A 1 26.67 6.08 12.84
N ASN A 2 27.94 6.23 12.45
CA ASN A 2 28.35 6.37 11.03
C ASN A 2 27.80 5.29 10.08
N LYS A 3 27.75 4.02 10.53
CA LYS A 3 27.15 2.92 9.75
C LYS A 3 25.64 3.11 9.52
N THR A 4 24.92 3.60 10.53
CA THR A 4 23.47 3.87 10.42
C THR A 4 23.23 4.98 9.40
N VAL A 5 23.99 6.07 9.45
CA VAL A 5 23.89 7.18 8.50
C VAL A 5 24.08 6.68 7.07
N ALA A 6 25.19 5.97 6.80
CA ALA A 6 25.45 5.43 5.46
C ALA A 6 24.36 4.45 4.97
N LYS A 7 23.73 3.70 5.88
CA LYS A 7 22.61 2.80 5.55
C LYS A 7 21.31 3.54 5.29
N ILE A 8 21.04 4.61 6.03
CA ILE A 8 19.91 5.51 5.77
C ILE A 8 20.08 6.15 4.40
N ASP A 9 21.26 6.69 4.09
CA ASP A 9 21.54 7.34 2.80
C ASP A 9 21.34 6.36 1.63
N GLY A 10 21.87 5.14 1.75
CA GLY A 10 21.68 4.10 0.74
C GLY A 10 20.22 3.66 0.57
N ALA A 11 19.46 3.58 1.67
CA ALA A 11 18.04 3.28 1.62
C ALA A 11 17.23 4.44 0.99
N ALA A 12 17.52 5.68 1.39
CA ALA A 12 16.87 6.89 0.91
C ALA A 12 17.09 7.07 -0.61
N GLU A 13 18.30 6.84 -1.11
CA GLU A 13 18.59 6.90 -2.54
C GLU A 13 17.82 5.84 -3.33
N ALA A 14 17.79 4.59 -2.85
CA ALA A 14 17.01 3.55 -3.50
C ALA A 14 15.50 3.86 -3.51
N LEU A 15 14.97 4.40 -2.40
CA LEU A 15 13.57 4.83 -2.30
C LEU A 15 13.27 6.02 -3.22
N LYS A 16 14.21 6.97 -3.36
CA LYS A 16 14.12 8.09 -4.31
C LYS A 16 13.98 7.59 -5.74
N GLN A 17 14.79 6.62 -6.17
CA GLN A 17 14.70 6.04 -7.51
C GLN A 17 13.36 5.31 -7.75
N ILE A 18 12.85 4.60 -6.74
CA ILE A 18 11.53 3.95 -6.81
C ILE A 18 10.42 4.99 -6.97
N ALA A 19 10.46 6.06 -6.16
CA ALA A 19 9.49 7.15 -6.20
C ALA A 19 9.55 7.91 -7.54
N LYS A 20 10.75 8.17 -8.07
CA LYS A 20 10.99 8.77 -9.39
C LYS A 20 10.40 7.94 -10.53
N SER A 21 10.49 6.61 -10.45
CA SER A 21 9.81 5.70 -11.39
C SER A 21 8.27 5.70 -11.27
N GLY A 22 7.74 6.35 -10.23
CA GLY A 22 6.30 6.51 -9.94
C GLY A 22 5.64 5.24 -9.46
N LYS A 23 6.44 4.32 -8.93
CA LYS A 23 5.99 3.14 -8.22
C LYS A 23 5.66 3.52 -6.78
N LYS A 24 4.80 2.74 -6.15
CA LYS A 24 4.37 2.97 -4.77
C LYS A 24 5.21 2.14 -3.80
N VAL A 25 5.60 2.77 -2.70
CA VAL A 25 6.23 2.12 -1.54
C VAL A 25 5.17 2.00 -0.46
N LEU A 26 5.01 0.82 0.12
CA LEU A 26 4.06 0.58 1.20
C LEU A 26 4.79 0.67 2.55
N PHE A 27 4.37 1.59 3.41
CA PHE A 27 4.90 1.70 4.77
C PHE A 27 4.12 0.83 5.74
N VAL A 28 4.79 0.13 6.65
CA VAL A 28 4.14 -0.80 7.61
C VAL A 28 4.70 -0.57 9.01
N ALA A 29 3.80 -0.34 9.97
CA ALA A 29 4.16 -0.20 11.37
C ALA A 29 2.96 -0.39 12.30
N THR A 30 2.84 -1.51 13.01
CA THR A 30 1.75 -1.72 13.99
C THR A 30 2.12 -1.31 15.42
N LYS A 31 3.39 -0.96 15.65
CA LYS A 31 3.91 -0.53 16.95
C LYS A 31 3.29 0.80 17.38
N LYS A 32 2.71 0.85 18.60
CA LYS A 32 1.93 2.02 19.10
C LYS A 32 2.67 3.35 18.95
N ARG A 33 3.98 3.38 19.19
CA ARG A 33 4.83 4.57 19.13
C ARG A 33 5.16 5.04 17.71
N ALA A 34 5.00 4.18 16.71
CA ALA A 34 5.31 4.44 15.31
C ALA A 34 4.07 4.69 14.44
N LYS A 35 2.89 4.22 14.86
CA LYS A 35 1.64 4.29 14.06
C LYS A 35 1.38 5.68 13.46
N GLN A 36 1.31 6.70 14.32
CA GLN A 36 0.92 8.04 13.89
C GLN A 36 2.03 8.68 13.05
N VAL A 37 3.30 8.53 13.47
CA VAL A 37 4.46 9.05 12.73
C VAL A 37 4.51 8.49 11.32
N VAL A 38 4.35 7.17 11.16
CA VAL A 38 4.37 6.53 9.85
C VAL A 38 3.19 6.98 8.99
N ALA A 39 1.99 7.11 9.56
CA ALA A 39 0.82 7.60 8.85
C ALA A 39 1.05 9.02 8.31
N ASP A 40 1.50 9.94 9.15
CA ASP A 40 1.65 11.35 8.81
C ASP A 40 2.75 11.55 7.75
N LYS A 41 3.90 10.88 7.91
CA LYS A 41 5.02 10.98 6.97
C LYS A 41 4.75 10.27 5.64
N ALA A 42 4.07 9.13 5.64
CA ALA A 42 3.70 8.46 4.39
C ALA A 42 2.61 9.24 3.63
N ALA A 43 1.64 9.81 4.36
CA ALA A 43 0.60 10.65 3.77
C ALA A 43 1.17 11.93 3.15
N SER A 44 2.17 12.58 3.76
CA SER A 44 2.78 13.79 3.22
C SER A 44 3.42 13.58 1.84
N VAL A 45 3.96 12.39 1.58
CA VAL A 45 4.54 12.00 0.27
C VAL A 45 3.57 11.21 -0.62
N ASN A 46 2.29 11.12 -0.23
CA ASN A 46 1.24 10.38 -0.95
C ASN A 46 1.61 8.91 -1.23
N MET A 47 2.15 8.24 -0.22
CA MET A 47 2.49 6.82 -0.25
C MET A 47 1.54 6.03 0.67
N PRO A 48 1.15 4.80 0.28
CA PRO A 48 0.26 3.98 1.08
C PRO A 48 0.96 3.50 2.36
N TYR A 49 0.19 3.30 3.43
CA TYR A 49 0.71 2.83 4.72
C TYR A 49 -0.23 1.85 5.43
N VAL A 50 0.26 1.02 6.34
CA VAL A 50 -0.56 0.12 7.18
C VAL A 50 -0.08 0.26 8.61
N ILE A 51 -0.93 0.83 9.47
CA ILE A 51 -0.56 1.15 10.85
C ILE A 51 -1.32 0.35 11.91
N GLU A 52 -2.39 -0.35 11.53
CA GLU A 52 -3.23 -1.04 12.51
C GLU A 52 -2.87 -2.49 12.69
N ARG A 53 -3.25 -3.32 11.72
CA ARG A 53 -2.99 -4.75 11.73
C ARG A 53 -2.69 -5.18 10.31
N TRP A 54 -1.63 -5.94 10.15
CA TRP A 54 -1.34 -6.66 8.91
C TRP A 54 -2.20 -7.93 8.84
N PRO A 55 -3.21 -8.01 7.95
CA PRO A 55 -3.89 -9.28 7.68
C PRO A 55 -2.94 -10.19 6.91
N GLY A 56 -2.80 -11.45 7.33
CA GLY A 56 -2.06 -12.44 6.54
C GLY A 56 -2.69 -12.60 5.16
N GLY A 57 -1.88 -12.68 4.12
CA GLY A 57 -2.32 -12.69 2.73
C GLY A 57 -2.45 -11.31 2.11
N MET A 58 -1.95 -10.25 2.76
CA MET A 58 -2.14 -8.89 2.25
C MET A 58 -1.46 -8.65 0.89
N LEU A 59 -0.25 -9.18 0.72
CA LEU A 59 0.48 -9.12 -0.55
C LEU A 59 0.27 -10.41 -1.35
N THR A 60 0.33 -11.56 -0.68
CA THR A 60 0.27 -12.88 -1.36
C THR A 60 -1.12 -13.24 -1.87
N ASN A 61 -2.19 -12.68 -1.29
CA ASN A 61 -3.57 -12.82 -1.75
C ASN A 61 -4.21 -11.44 -2.01
N PHE A 62 -3.47 -10.58 -2.72
CA PHE A 62 -3.91 -9.23 -3.07
C PHE A 62 -5.27 -9.16 -3.79
N PRO A 63 -5.66 -10.10 -4.67
CA PRO A 63 -7.01 -10.09 -5.25
C PRO A 63 -8.13 -10.09 -4.20
N THR A 64 -7.96 -10.80 -3.08
CA THR A 64 -8.95 -10.84 -1.98
C THR A 64 -8.95 -9.53 -1.20
N ILE A 65 -7.79 -8.94 -0.94
CA ILE A 65 -7.69 -7.61 -0.30
C ILE A 65 -8.36 -6.54 -1.16
N ARG A 66 -8.17 -6.56 -2.49
CA ARG A 66 -8.85 -5.64 -3.41
C ARG A 66 -10.38 -5.80 -3.35
N LYS A 67 -10.91 -7.01 -3.16
CA LYS A 67 -12.35 -7.21 -2.95
C LYS A 67 -12.83 -6.54 -1.66
N ALA A 68 -12.04 -6.61 -0.58
CA ALA A 68 -12.37 -5.93 0.69
C ALA A 68 -12.33 -4.39 0.55
N VAL A 69 -11.33 -3.86 -0.17
CA VAL A 69 -11.26 -2.43 -0.51
C VAL A 69 -12.45 -2.01 -1.38
N LYS A 70 -12.83 -2.82 -2.39
CA LYS A 70 -13.99 -2.53 -3.24
C LYS A 70 -15.30 -2.49 -2.44
N LYS A 71 -15.44 -3.36 -1.42
CA LYS A 71 -16.60 -3.34 -0.50
C LYS A 71 -16.75 -1.98 0.20
N MET A 72 -15.64 -1.33 0.54
CA MET A 72 -15.64 0.01 1.11
C MET A 72 -16.28 1.04 0.17
N ALA A 73 -15.86 1.05 -1.10
CA ALA A 73 -16.42 1.93 -2.13
C ALA A 73 -17.89 1.62 -2.44
N THR A 74 -18.30 0.34 -2.38
CA THR A 74 -19.72 -0.04 -2.51
C THR A 74 -20.56 0.53 -1.37
N ILE A 75 -20.06 0.51 -0.13
CA ILE A 75 -20.77 1.11 1.01
C ILE A 75 -20.90 2.63 0.82
N ASP A 76 -19.84 3.30 0.37
CA ASP A 76 -19.89 4.74 0.10
C ASP A 76 -20.93 5.08 -0.99
N LYS A 77 -21.06 4.24 -2.02
CA LYS A 77 -22.09 4.39 -3.04
C LYS A 77 -23.50 4.23 -2.48
N LEU A 78 -23.72 3.22 -1.63
CA LEU A 78 -25.01 2.97 -0.96
C LEU A 78 -25.42 4.10 -0.02
N THR A 79 -24.46 4.80 0.58
CA THR A 79 -24.74 5.98 1.39
C THR A 79 -25.13 7.18 0.53
N ASN A 80 -24.53 7.32 -0.66
CA ASN A 80 -24.78 8.46 -1.56
C ASN A 80 -26.03 8.30 -2.44
N ASP A 81 -26.45 7.07 -2.75
CA ASP A 81 -27.59 6.79 -3.65
C ASP A 81 -28.97 6.85 -2.96
N GLY A 82 -29.01 7.09 -1.64
CA GLY A 82 -30.24 7.22 -0.86
C GLY A 82 -30.86 5.88 -0.41
N THR A 83 -30.34 4.74 -0.86
CA THR A 83 -30.77 3.40 -0.40
C THR A 83 -30.58 3.24 1.11
N TYR A 84 -29.59 3.95 1.66
CA TYR A 84 -29.30 4.02 3.09
C TYR A 84 -30.51 4.40 3.96
N ALA A 85 -31.43 5.22 3.43
CA ALA A 85 -32.61 5.68 4.16
C ALA A 85 -33.70 4.60 4.31
N ASN A 86 -33.68 3.57 3.44
CA ASN A 86 -34.65 2.48 3.45
C ASN A 86 -34.26 1.33 4.39
N LEU A 87 -33.10 1.42 5.03
CA LEU A 87 -32.59 0.39 5.93
C LEU A 87 -33.01 0.61 7.38
N SER A 88 -33.10 -0.46 8.16
CA SER A 88 -33.36 -0.35 9.58
C SER A 88 -32.19 0.29 10.32
N LYS A 89 -32.45 0.96 11.45
CA LYS A 89 -31.41 1.56 12.31
C LYS A 89 -30.31 0.55 12.71
N ARG A 90 -30.68 -0.74 12.86
CA ARG A 90 -29.74 -1.82 13.18
C ARG A 90 -28.80 -2.10 12.02
N GLU A 91 -29.31 -2.19 10.79
CA GLU A 91 -28.51 -2.44 9.59
C GLU A 91 -27.59 -1.26 9.28
N ILE A 92 -28.11 -0.03 9.39
CA ILE A 92 -27.33 1.21 9.28
C ILE A 92 -26.14 1.18 10.24
N LEU A 93 -26.38 0.86 11.51
CA LEU A 93 -25.32 0.77 12.51
C LEU A 93 -24.27 -0.30 12.17
N GLN A 94 -24.69 -1.45 11.66
CA GLN A 94 -23.78 -2.50 11.24
C GLN A 94 -22.92 -2.08 10.03
N ILE A 95 -23.53 -1.48 9.02
CA ILE A 95 -22.84 -0.99 7.82
C ILE A 95 -21.85 0.11 8.20
N SER A 96 -22.26 1.07 9.03
CA SER A 96 -21.39 2.14 9.54
C SER A 96 -20.17 1.58 10.29
N ARG A 97 -20.36 0.61 11.18
CA ARG A 97 -19.24 -0.06 11.89
C ARG A 97 -18.32 -0.81 10.93
N GLN A 98 -18.88 -1.50 9.93
CA GLN A 98 -18.08 -2.19 8.92
C GLN A 98 -17.26 -1.20 8.09
N ARG A 99 -17.86 -0.08 7.67
CA ARG A 99 -17.19 0.99 6.90
C ARG A 99 -16.05 1.62 7.68
N ALA A 100 -16.29 1.98 8.94
CA ALA A 100 -15.27 2.57 9.82
C ALA A 100 -14.10 1.60 10.06
N LYS A 101 -14.39 0.30 10.23
CA LYS A 101 -13.36 -0.74 10.39
C LYS A 101 -12.54 -0.93 9.11
N LEU A 102 -13.17 -0.89 7.94
CA LEU A 102 -12.48 -0.98 6.65
C LEU A 102 -11.61 0.25 6.41
N GLU A 103 -12.13 1.47 6.67
CA GLU A 103 -11.37 2.72 6.54
C GLU A 103 -10.09 2.68 7.37
N LYS A 104 -10.25 2.34 8.65
CA LYS A 104 -9.16 2.35 9.61
C LYS A 104 -8.03 1.38 9.25
N ASN A 105 -8.36 0.25 8.62
CA ASN A 105 -7.38 -0.79 8.31
C ASN A 105 -6.82 -0.70 6.88
N LEU A 106 -7.63 -0.29 5.91
CA LEU A 106 -7.34 -0.38 4.47
C LEU A 106 -7.55 0.93 3.71
N GLY A 107 -7.93 2.03 4.37
CA GLY A 107 -8.24 3.31 3.69
C GLY A 107 -7.06 3.85 2.90
N SER A 108 -5.86 3.81 3.48
CA SER A 108 -4.60 4.22 2.85
C SER A 108 -4.17 3.41 1.62
N ILE A 109 -4.69 2.18 1.45
CA ILE A 109 -4.43 1.33 0.29
C ILE A 109 -5.59 1.32 -0.69
N ALA A 110 -6.61 2.17 -0.50
CA ALA A 110 -7.81 2.16 -1.31
C ALA A 110 -7.52 2.42 -2.80
N ASP A 111 -6.55 3.31 -3.07
CA ASP A 111 -6.11 3.67 -4.41
C ASP A 111 -5.11 2.68 -5.02
N LEU A 112 -4.73 1.63 -4.27
CA LEU A 112 -3.71 0.69 -4.68
C LEU A 112 -4.30 -0.35 -5.65
N THR A 113 -4.01 -0.18 -6.94
CA THR A 113 -4.49 -1.09 -7.99
C THR A 113 -3.59 -2.31 -8.22
N ARG A 114 -2.31 -2.18 -7.90
CA ARG A 114 -1.24 -3.17 -8.13
C ARG A 114 -0.42 -3.33 -6.87
N LEU A 115 0.31 -4.45 -6.77
CA LEU A 115 1.25 -4.66 -5.66
C LEU A 115 2.25 -3.50 -5.53
N PRO A 116 2.62 -3.13 -4.30
CA PRO A 116 3.68 -2.15 -4.08
C PRO A 116 5.01 -2.68 -4.61
N SER A 117 5.90 -1.77 -5.01
CA SER A 117 7.21 -2.16 -5.57
C SER A 117 8.31 -2.21 -4.52
N ALA A 118 8.04 -1.72 -3.32
CA ALA A 118 8.89 -1.88 -2.16
C ALA A 118 8.04 -1.81 -0.88
N LEU A 119 8.55 -2.42 0.18
CA LEU A 119 7.98 -2.38 1.51
C LEU A 119 8.95 -1.65 2.44
N PHE A 120 8.45 -0.68 3.22
CA PHE A 120 9.21 -0.07 4.31
C PHE A 120 8.60 -0.50 5.64
N VAL A 121 9.39 -1.14 6.49
CA VAL A 121 8.93 -1.79 7.73
C VAL A 121 9.61 -1.15 8.94
N VAL A 122 8.79 -0.75 9.93
CA VAL A 122 9.28 -0.37 11.26
C VAL A 122 9.07 -1.55 12.21
N ASP A 123 10.16 -2.05 12.81
CA ASP A 123 10.19 -3.26 13.65
C ASP A 123 9.95 -4.56 12.85
N VAL A 124 11.05 -5.14 12.35
CA VAL A 124 11.04 -6.36 11.54
C VAL A 124 10.55 -7.58 12.32
N LEU A 125 10.82 -7.63 13.63
CA LEU A 125 10.35 -8.71 14.49
C LEU A 125 8.82 -8.68 14.61
N LYS A 126 8.23 -7.48 14.78
CA LYS A 126 6.79 -7.32 14.91
C LYS A 126 6.04 -7.54 13.59
N GLU A 127 6.61 -7.09 12.48
CA GLU A 127 6.00 -7.15 11.15
C GLU A 127 6.52 -8.32 10.30
N ASN A 128 6.95 -9.41 10.93
CA ASN A 128 7.55 -10.56 10.26
C ASN A 128 6.67 -11.19 9.18
N ILE A 129 5.33 -11.14 9.31
CA ILE A 129 4.39 -11.64 8.31
C ILE A 129 4.51 -10.80 7.03
N ALA A 130 4.57 -9.48 7.15
CA ALA A 130 4.69 -8.57 6.02
C ALA A 130 6.01 -8.80 5.27
N VAL A 131 7.12 -8.93 6.02
CA VAL A 131 8.46 -9.22 5.47
C VAL A 131 8.47 -10.57 4.75
N ARG A 132 7.91 -11.63 5.35
CA ARG A 132 7.83 -12.95 4.71
C ARG A 132 7.01 -12.94 3.43
N GLU A 133 5.88 -12.24 3.42
CA GLU A 133 5.05 -12.11 2.23
C GLU A 133 5.76 -11.33 1.12
N ALA A 134 6.45 -10.24 1.46
CA ALA A 134 7.25 -9.46 0.51
C ALA A 134 8.37 -10.30 -0.10
N ASN A 135 9.14 -11.01 0.72
CA ASN A 135 10.23 -11.87 0.27
C ASN A 135 9.74 -12.98 -0.65
N ARG A 136 8.59 -13.60 -0.35
CA ARG A 136 7.99 -14.62 -1.21
C ARG A 136 7.62 -14.10 -2.60
N LEU A 137 7.30 -12.82 -2.71
CA LEU A 137 6.93 -12.16 -3.97
C LEU A 137 8.11 -11.43 -4.64
N GLY A 138 9.30 -11.46 -4.03
CA GLY A 138 10.47 -10.72 -4.52
C GLY A 138 10.31 -9.20 -4.44
N ILE A 139 9.49 -8.71 -3.51
CA ILE A 139 9.35 -7.27 -3.26
C ILE A 139 10.47 -6.86 -2.31
N PRO A 140 11.32 -5.88 -2.68
CA PRO A 140 12.42 -5.45 -1.82
C PRO A 140 11.92 -4.83 -0.52
N VAL A 141 12.58 -5.20 0.58
CA VAL A 141 12.24 -4.81 1.94
C VAL A 141 13.28 -3.84 2.50
N PHE A 142 12.80 -2.68 2.92
CA PHE A 142 13.52 -1.68 3.68
C PHE A 142 13.05 -1.79 5.13
N GLY A 143 13.97 -1.89 6.08
CA GLY A 143 13.59 -2.22 7.46
C GLY A 143 14.44 -1.50 8.50
N ILE A 144 13.77 -0.94 9.50
CA ILE A 144 14.42 -0.53 10.75
C ILE A 144 14.63 -1.78 11.60
N VAL A 145 15.89 -2.09 11.90
CA VAL A 145 16.30 -3.29 12.65
C VAL A 145 16.93 -2.86 13.96
N ASP A 146 16.34 -3.31 15.07
CA ASP A 146 16.91 -3.18 16.41
C ASP A 146 17.66 -4.47 16.81
N THR A 147 18.32 -4.43 17.95
CA THR A 147 19.16 -5.48 18.56
C THR A 147 18.49 -6.84 18.70
N ASN A 148 17.16 -6.91 18.74
CA ASN A 148 16.39 -8.16 18.88
C ASN A 148 15.86 -8.72 17.55
N SER A 149 16.15 -8.06 16.43
CA SER A 149 15.60 -8.38 15.12
C SER A 149 16.65 -9.00 14.20
N ASP A 150 16.26 -10.00 13.41
CA ASP A 150 17.15 -10.64 12.42
C ASP A 150 17.17 -9.83 11.11
N PRO A 151 18.33 -9.29 10.68
CA PRO A 151 18.46 -8.52 9.45
C PRO A 151 18.44 -9.36 8.18
N SER A 152 18.54 -10.70 8.26
CA SER A 152 18.77 -11.57 7.10
C SER A 152 17.65 -11.53 6.05
N ASN A 153 16.44 -11.16 6.47
CA ASN A 153 15.25 -11.12 5.62
C ASN A 153 14.93 -9.71 5.09
N VAL A 154 15.89 -8.77 5.19
CA VAL A 154 15.73 -7.36 4.80
C VAL A 154 16.85 -6.97 3.83
N ASP A 155 16.48 -6.42 2.68
CA ASP A 155 17.45 -6.01 1.65
C ASP A 155 18.19 -4.73 2.06
N PHE A 156 17.45 -3.75 2.60
CA PHE A 156 17.98 -2.47 3.05
C PHE A 156 17.81 -2.31 4.56
N VAL A 157 18.82 -2.76 5.29
CA VAL A 157 18.84 -2.74 6.75
C VAL A 157 19.26 -1.37 7.28
N ILE A 158 18.39 -0.73 8.06
CA ILE A 158 18.66 0.51 8.79
C ILE A 158 18.78 0.17 10.29
N PRO A 159 20.00 0.07 10.84
CA PRO A 159 20.18 -0.26 12.25
C PRO A 159 19.84 0.94 13.13
N ALA A 160 18.73 0.87 13.87
CA ALA A 160 18.29 1.92 14.78
C ALA A 160 17.28 1.41 15.83
N ASN A 161 17.07 2.21 16.87
CA ASN A 161 16.07 1.94 17.90
C ASN A 161 14.66 2.22 17.35
N ASP A 162 13.80 1.21 17.33
CA ASP A 162 12.42 1.29 16.82
C ASP A 162 11.37 1.56 17.94
N ASP A 163 11.77 1.51 19.21
CA ASP A 163 10.95 1.87 20.37
C ASP A 163 10.85 3.38 20.58
N ALA A 164 11.80 4.16 20.06
CA ALA A 164 11.83 5.60 20.22
C ALA A 164 11.14 6.31 19.05
N THR A 165 10.02 6.99 19.32
CA THR A 165 9.28 7.79 18.32
C THR A 165 10.19 8.76 17.56
N LYS A 166 11.08 9.48 18.26
CA LYS A 166 12.03 10.41 17.63
C LYS A 166 13.04 9.72 16.70
N SER A 167 13.45 8.50 17.02
CA SER A 167 14.39 7.73 16.20
C SER A 167 13.72 7.34 14.87
N VAL A 168 12.50 6.79 14.95
CA VAL A 168 11.69 6.44 13.78
C VAL A 168 11.39 7.68 12.93
N GLU A 169 11.04 8.80 13.58
CA GLU A 169 10.75 10.07 12.90
C GLU A 169 11.95 10.58 12.08
N VAL A 170 13.15 10.63 12.67
CA VAL A 170 14.36 11.10 11.96
C VAL A 170 14.67 10.24 10.73
N ILE A 171 14.49 8.92 10.83
CA ILE A 171 14.73 8.00 9.70
C ILE A 171 13.69 8.20 8.60
N LEU A 172 12.42 8.30 8.99
CA LEU A 172 11.34 8.53 8.04
C LEU A 172 11.47 9.89 7.37
N ASP A 173 11.88 10.94 8.10
CA ASP A 173 12.11 12.26 7.53
C ASP A 173 13.16 12.24 6.42
N ALA A 174 14.30 11.59 6.65
CA ALA A 174 15.33 11.43 5.64
C ALA A 174 14.82 10.65 4.41
N CYS A 175 14.12 9.53 4.63
CA CYS A 175 13.59 8.71 3.54
C CYS A 175 12.47 9.40 2.75
N CYS A 176 11.52 10.03 3.45
CA CYS A 176 10.40 10.74 2.84
C CYS A 176 10.87 11.99 2.09
N ALA A 177 11.84 12.75 2.62
CA ALA A 177 12.44 13.88 1.91
C ALA A 177 13.07 13.42 0.58
N ALA A 178 13.89 12.38 0.59
CA ALA A 178 14.49 11.82 -0.63
C ALA A 178 13.42 11.32 -1.62
N MET A 179 12.36 10.68 -1.14
CA MET A 179 11.24 10.25 -1.98
C MET A 179 10.48 11.44 -2.59
N GLN A 180 10.28 12.52 -1.83
CA GLN A 180 9.63 13.73 -2.30
C GLN A 180 10.45 14.39 -3.41
N GLU A 181 11.77 14.52 -3.24
CA GLU A 181 12.66 14.98 -4.30
C GLU A 181 12.52 14.12 -5.57
N GLY A 182 12.52 12.78 -5.43
CA GLY A 182 12.31 11.88 -6.56
C GLY A 182 10.96 12.07 -7.27
N LEU A 183 9.90 12.38 -6.52
CA LEU A 183 8.58 12.70 -7.08
C LEU A 183 8.57 14.06 -7.80
N GLU A 184 9.30 15.05 -7.29
CA GLU A 184 9.43 16.38 -7.89
C GLU A 184 10.25 16.32 -9.18
N GLU A 185 11.38 15.62 -9.18
CA GLU A 185 12.18 15.35 -10.39
C GLU A 185 11.33 14.69 -11.48
N ARG A 186 10.55 13.68 -11.11
CA ARG A 186 9.61 13.02 -12.05
C ARG A 186 8.57 13.98 -12.61
N LYS A 187 8.07 14.92 -11.81
CA LYS A 187 7.10 15.93 -12.28
C LYS A 187 7.77 16.88 -13.28
N ALA A 188 8.98 17.35 -12.98
CA ALA A 188 9.76 18.20 -13.88
C ALA A 188 10.04 17.49 -15.21
N GLU A 189 10.57 16.26 -15.17
CA GLU A 189 10.87 15.46 -16.37
C GLU A 189 9.61 15.25 -17.24
N LYS A 190 8.44 15.06 -16.63
CA LYS A 190 7.18 14.93 -17.37
C LYS A 190 6.76 16.23 -18.05
N VAL A 191 6.92 17.36 -17.38
CA VAL A 191 6.59 18.67 -17.96
C VAL A 191 7.51 18.96 -19.13
N ASP A 192 8.81 18.66 -19.00
CA ASP A 192 9.79 18.85 -20.07
C ASP A 192 9.53 17.91 -21.26
N MET A 193 9.19 16.63 -21.01
CA MET A 193 8.81 15.70 -22.08
C MET A 193 7.49 16.07 -22.78
N GLU A 194 6.53 16.66 -22.05
CA GLU A 194 5.29 17.16 -22.63
C GLU A 194 5.52 18.45 -23.43
N ALA A 195 6.46 19.31 -23.01
CA ALA A 195 6.90 20.50 -23.75
C ALA A 195 7.71 20.14 -25.01
N ALA A 196 8.47 19.03 -24.99
CA ALA A 196 9.25 18.52 -26.12
C ALA A 196 8.43 17.70 -27.15
N GLY A 197 7.11 17.52 -26.94
CA GLY A 197 6.21 16.91 -27.93
C GLY A 197 6.27 15.38 -28.06
N GLU A 198 7.04 14.67 -27.22
CA GLU A 198 7.25 13.21 -27.34
C GLU A 198 6.20 12.36 -26.58
N GLY A 199 5.25 12.98 -25.89
CA GLY A 199 4.39 12.34 -24.88
C GLY A 199 3.30 11.37 -25.34
N ASN A 200 3.08 11.15 -26.65
CA ASN A 200 1.83 10.52 -27.12
C ASN A 200 1.93 9.05 -27.59
N ALA A 201 3.12 8.49 -27.83
CA ALA A 201 3.24 7.11 -28.31
C ALA A 201 2.95 6.03 -27.23
N ASN A 202 3.21 6.34 -25.96
CA ASN A 202 3.11 5.36 -24.86
C ASN A 202 1.73 5.31 -24.17
N LYS A 203 0.88 6.33 -24.38
CA LYS A 203 -0.48 6.38 -23.81
C LYS A 203 -1.43 5.38 -24.50
N GLY A 204 -1.28 5.16 -25.82
CA GLY A 204 -2.11 4.24 -26.61
C GLY A 204 -1.93 2.77 -26.23
N LYS A 205 -0.68 2.28 -26.11
CA LYS A 205 -0.39 0.90 -25.69
C LYS A 205 -0.84 0.61 -24.25
N ARG A 206 -0.69 1.58 -23.32
CA ARG A 206 -1.11 1.42 -21.92
C ARG A 206 -2.63 1.40 -21.76
N ARG A 207 -3.37 2.19 -22.55
CA ARG A 207 -4.84 2.14 -22.58
C ARG A 207 -5.37 0.81 -23.12
N ALA A 208 -4.80 0.30 -24.21
CA ALA A 208 -5.18 -0.99 -24.78
C ALA A 208 -4.88 -2.17 -23.85
N SER A 209 -3.73 -2.14 -23.15
CA SER A 209 -3.39 -3.13 -22.13
C SER A 209 -4.31 -3.09 -20.91
N LYS A 210 -4.67 -1.89 -20.43
CA LYS A 210 -5.57 -1.72 -19.28
C LYS A 210 -6.99 -2.21 -19.60
N ALA A 211 -7.52 -1.88 -20.77
CA ALA A 211 -8.84 -2.34 -21.20
C ALA A 211 -8.92 -3.87 -21.35
N ARG A 212 -7.85 -4.53 -21.80
CA ARG A 212 -7.79 -6.00 -21.88
C ARG A 212 -7.76 -6.66 -20.50
N LEU A 213 -7.03 -6.08 -19.53
CA LEU A 213 -6.94 -6.61 -18.17
C LEU A 213 -8.25 -6.44 -17.39
N ASP A 214 -8.89 -5.28 -17.51
CA ASP A 214 -10.18 -5.01 -16.84
C ASP A 214 -11.27 -5.95 -17.37
N LYS A 215 -11.27 -6.24 -18.68
CA LYS A 215 -12.21 -7.19 -19.29
C LYS A 215 -11.97 -8.64 -18.85
N SER A 216 -10.72 -9.08 -18.77
CA SER A 216 -10.40 -10.44 -18.27
C SER A 216 -10.75 -10.60 -16.79
N ASP A 217 -10.54 -9.55 -15.98
CA ASP A 217 -10.88 -9.57 -14.56
C ASP A 217 -12.41 -9.57 -14.36
N GLU A 218 -13.17 -8.85 -15.19
CA GLU A 218 -14.65 -8.89 -15.18
C GLU A 218 -15.21 -10.24 -15.61
N GLU A 219 -14.67 -10.86 -16.66
CA GLU A 219 -15.08 -12.19 -17.14
C GLU A 219 -14.79 -13.27 -16.08
N ALA A 220 -13.62 -13.22 -15.43
CA ALA A 220 -13.28 -14.14 -14.34
C ALA A 220 -14.16 -13.95 -13.10
N ILE A 221 -14.55 -12.70 -12.78
CA ILE A 221 -15.49 -12.40 -11.68
C ILE A 221 -16.90 -12.90 -12.01
N ASN A 222 -17.35 -12.76 -13.26
CA ASN A 222 -18.67 -13.25 -13.67
C ASN A 222 -18.73 -14.78 -13.72
N ALA A 223 -17.68 -15.44 -14.21
CA ALA A 223 -17.59 -16.91 -14.19
C ALA A 223 -17.59 -17.46 -12.75
N SER A 224 -16.87 -16.80 -11.83
CA SER A 224 -16.86 -17.21 -10.42
C SER A 224 -18.17 -16.92 -9.68
N LYS A 225 -18.90 -15.86 -10.06
CA LYS A 225 -20.28 -15.63 -9.58
C LYS A 225 -21.26 -16.67 -10.12
N ALA A 226 -21.18 -17.01 -11.40
CA ALA A 226 -22.04 -18.02 -12.01
C ALA A 226 -21.81 -19.40 -11.37
N ALA A 227 -20.56 -19.77 -11.10
CA ALA A 227 -20.23 -21.02 -10.42
C ALA A 227 -20.67 -21.05 -8.94
N ALA A 228 -20.69 -19.91 -8.26
CA ALA A 228 -21.21 -19.81 -6.89
C ALA A 228 -22.74 -19.93 -6.85
N PHE A 229 -23.44 -19.34 -7.84
CA PHE A 229 -24.89 -19.41 -7.95
C PHE A 229 -25.39 -20.83 -8.27
N ILE A 230 -24.69 -21.54 -9.17
CA ILE A 230 -25.02 -22.94 -9.51
C ILE A 230 -24.84 -23.87 -8.30
N LYS A 231 -23.86 -23.60 -7.43
CA LYS A 231 -23.66 -24.39 -6.20
C LYS A 231 -24.70 -24.13 -5.12
N GLU A 232 -25.23 -22.90 -5.05
CA GLU A 232 -26.32 -22.58 -4.11
C GLU A 232 -27.67 -23.19 -4.56
N ASP A 233 -27.89 -23.37 -5.86
CA ASP A 233 -29.10 -24.04 -6.39
C ASP A 233 -29.01 -25.59 -6.36
N GLU A 234 -27.81 -26.19 -6.32
CA GLU A 234 -27.65 -27.66 -6.16
C GLU A 234 -27.69 -28.12 -4.69
N GLU A 235 -27.51 -27.22 -3.73
CA GLU A 235 -27.50 -27.52 -2.28
C GLU A 235 -28.82 -27.12 -1.55
N ALA A 236 -29.84 -26.64 -2.28
CA ALA A 236 -31.18 -26.29 -1.77
C ALA A 236 -32.25 -27.30 -2.19
#